data_AF-A0AAW1JCM0-F1
#
_entry.id   AF-A0AAW1JCM0-F1
#
_cell.length_a   1.000
_cell.length_b   1.000
_cell.length_c   1.000
_cell.angle_alpha   90.00
_cell.angle_beta   90.00
_cell.angle_gamma   90.00
#
_symmetry.space_group_name_H-M   'P 1'
#
loop_
_entity.id
_entity.type
_entity.pdbx_description
1 polymer ?
#
loop_
_entity_poly.entity_id
_entity_poly.type
_entity_poly.pdbx_seq_one_letter_code
_entity_poly.pdbx_strand_id
1 'polypeptide(L)'
;MAPGLRSGEKGERNRMAPGLRSGEKGERNDDVIAFLKSIAFLKSSEFMEIVRSIAEDVTNPLKEEIKMLKEEVHALRQTNDNLVKEFQLKSEITINHENINTSRNAIDKDSVHKVTYADKLNSGKKAVKKQDLNTARIQAQKIVSKNNEDTLTSSNTGSSTNIRSEIKRYRKSNIIYGTAESNCNIKAVAKYAHLHVYRLDPKLSLEEMDDYLKSQNISNAKLEKLPSKRPEEYSSFRVSVPMDIMNDVKNPSLWPKDV
;
A
#
# COMPACT_ATOMS: atom_id res chain seq x y z
N MET A 1 -81.52 47.02 -18.76
CA MET A 1 -82.06 45.93 -19.60
C MET A 1 -81.77 46.24 -21.06
N ALA A 2 -80.80 45.55 -21.64
CA ALA A 2 -80.58 45.37 -23.09
C ALA A 2 -79.55 44.22 -23.25
N PRO A 3 -79.84 43.13 -23.99
CA PRO A 3 -78.93 41.99 -24.13
C PRO A 3 -78.05 42.13 -25.39
N GLY A 4 -76.74 42.06 -25.22
CA GLY A 4 -75.76 42.02 -26.30
C GLY A 4 -75.30 40.58 -26.59
N LEU A 5 -75.74 40.06 -27.72
CA LEU A 5 -75.25 38.84 -28.38
C LEU A 5 -73.87 39.08 -29.03
N ARG A 6 -72.90 38.17 -28.85
CA ARG A 6 -71.75 37.96 -29.76
C ARG A 6 -71.18 36.54 -29.51
N SER A 7 -71.58 35.58 -30.35
CA SER A 7 -70.88 35.11 -31.56
C SER A 7 -69.69 34.20 -31.23
N GLY A 8 -69.93 32.89 -31.31
CA GLY A 8 -68.91 31.86 -31.14
C GLY A 8 -68.04 31.72 -32.40
N GLU A 9 -66.73 31.68 -32.18
CA GLU A 9 -65.73 31.24 -33.16
C GLU A 9 -65.62 29.72 -33.13
N LYS A 10 -65.99 29.09 -34.26
CA LYS A 10 -65.69 27.68 -34.54
C LYS A 10 -64.26 27.62 -35.08
N GLY A 11 -63.33 27.15 -34.24
CA GLY A 11 -61.97 26.83 -34.66
C GLY A 11 -61.93 25.57 -35.54
N GLU A 12 -61.70 25.77 -36.84
CA GLU A 12 -61.40 24.75 -37.83
C GLU A 12 -60.12 23.99 -37.47
N ARG A 13 -60.25 22.72 -37.09
CA ARG A 13 -59.12 21.81 -36.89
C ARG A 13 -58.67 21.28 -38.26
N ASN A 14 -57.68 21.94 -38.83
CA ASN A 14 -56.95 21.47 -40.00
C ASN A 14 -56.18 20.18 -39.64
N ARG A 15 -56.73 19.01 -39.99
CA ARG A 15 -56.02 17.72 -39.88
C ARG A 15 -55.11 17.57 -41.11
N MET A 16 -53.87 18.02 -41.00
CA MET A 16 -52.83 17.67 -41.97
C MET A 16 -52.41 16.20 -41.77
N ALA A 17 -52.42 15.44 -42.86
CA ALA A 17 -51.98 14.05 -42.90
C ALA A 17 -50.47 13.96 -42.62
N PRO A 18 -50.00 13.00 -41.80
CA PRO A 18 -48.59 12.78 -41.56
C PRO A 18 -47.93 12.22 -42.82
N GLY A 19 -47.10 13.04 -43.47
CA GLY A 19 -46.22 12.61 -44.55
C GLY A 19 -45.19 11.60 -44.04
N LEU A 20 -45.13 10.44 -44.69
CA LEU A 20 -44.12 9.41 -44.51
C LEU A 20 -42.73 9.99 -44.84
N ARG A 21 -41.97 10.38 -43.80
CA ARG A 21 -40.56 10.78 -43.91
C ARG A 21 -39.68 9.55 -44.19
N SER A 22 -39.38 9.32 -45.46
CA SER A 22 -38.40 8.32 -45.92
C SER A 22 -36.98 8.91 -45.90
N GLY A 23 -36.40 9.17 -44.71
CA GLY A 23 -35.17 9.97 -44.62
C GLY A 23 -34.17 9.69 -43.49
N GLU A 24 -34.14 8.51 -42.85
CA GLU A 24 -33.25 8.25 -41.70
C GLU A 24 -32.45 6.93 -41.76
N LYS A 25 -32.22 6.39 -42.97
CA LYS A 25 -31.41 5.16 -43.15
C LYS A 25 -29.96 5.41 -43.58
N GLY A 26 -29.56 6.65 -43.82
CA GLY A 26 -28.21 7.00 -44.31
C GLY A 26 -27.15 7.10 -43.20
N GLU A 27 -27.44 7.81 -42.11
CA GLU A 27 -26.42 8.18 -41.11
C GLU A 27 -25.83 6.99 -40.34
N ARG A 28 -26.62 5.93 -40.14
CA ARG A 28 -26.16 4.74 -39.39
C ARG A 28 -25.05 3.96 -40.09
N ASN A 29 -24.87 4.11 -41.40
CA ASN A 29 -23.85 3.35 -42.12
C ASN A 29 -22.46 4.01 -42.02
N ASP A 30 -22.41 5.33 -41.93
CA ASP A 30 -21.13 6.06 -41.85
C ASP A 30 -20.42 5.81 -40.52
N ASP A 31 -21.17 5.72 -39.42
CA ASP A 31 -20.64 5.38 -38.10
C ASP A 31 -20.05 3.96 -38.07
N VAL A 32 -20.72 3.00 -38.71
CA VAL A 32 -20.24 1.62 -38.80
C VAL A 32 -18.96 1.55 -39.62
N ILE A 33 -18.88 2.29 -40.73
CA ILE A 33 -17.67 2.35 -41.56
C ILE A 33 -16.51 3.01 -40.80
N ALA A 34 -16.76 4.10 -40.07
CA ALA A 34 -15.75 4.75 -39.24
C ALA A 34 -15.22 3.79 -38.16
N PHE A 35 -16.12 3.08 -37.48
CA PHE A 35 -15.75 2.08 -36.47
C PHE A 35 -14.91 0.94 -37.04
N LEU A 36 -15.29 0.39 -38.20
CA LEU A 36 -14.52 -0.67 -38.85
C LEU A 36 -13.14 -0.20 -39.31
N LYS A 37 -12.99 1.05 -39.77
CA LYS A 37 -11.69 1.66 -40.10
C LYS A 37 -10.80 1.79 -38.86
N SER A 38 -11.35 2.21 -37.72
CA SER A 38 -10.60 2.26 -36.46
C SER A 38 -10.14 0.88 -36.01
N ILE A 39 -10.99 -0.15 -36.14
CA ILE A 39 -10.59 -1.54 -35.85
C ILE A 39 -9.48 -2.00 -36.79
N ALA A 40 -9.58 -1.70 -38.08
CA ALA A 40 -8.56 -2.09 -39.06
C ALA A 40 -7.22 -1.40 -38.76
N PHE A 41 -7.22 -0.12 -38.40
CA PHE A 41 -6.03 0.61 -37.99
C PHE A 41 -5.40 0.02 -36.73
N LEU A 42 -6.18 -0.30 -35.70
CA LEU A 42 -5.68 -0.94 -34.48
C LEU A 42 -5.07 -2.33 -34.73
N LYS A 43 -5.47 -3.00 -35.81
CA LYS A 43 -4.93 -4.29 -36.26
C LYS A 43 -3.83 -4.15 -37.30
N SER A 44 -3.49 -2.93 -37.72
CA SER A 44 -2.44 -2.70 -38.71
C SER A 44 -1.08 -3.14 -38.15
N SER A 45 -0.23 -3.66 -39.02
CA SER A 45 1.14 -4.04 -38.66
C SER A 45 1.94 -2.84 -38.17
N GLU A 46 1.75 -1.67 -38.80
CA GLU A 46 2.40 -0.41 -38.43
C GLU A 46 2.10 -0.02 -36.98
N PHE A 47 0.83 -0.08 -36.56
CA PHE A 47 0.47 0.20 -35.17
C PHE A 47 1.10 -0.81 -34.21
N MET A 48 1.10 -2.10 -34.56
CA MET A 48 1.71 -3.14 -33.72
C MET A 48 3.24 -3.00 -33.62
N GLU A 49 3.91 -2.51 -34.66
CA GLU A 49 5.34 -2.20 -34.62
C GLU A 49 5.65 -1.02 -33.70
N ILE A 50 4.83 0.04 -33.71
CA ILE A 50 4.96 1.16 -32.77
C ILE A 50 4.79 0.67 -31.32
N VAL A 51 3.75 -0.12 -31.05
CA VAL A 51 3.51 -0.68 -29.72
C VAL A 51 4.68 -1.57 -29.28
N ARG A 52 5.24 -2.37 -30.20
CA ARG A 52 6.41 -3.20 -29.94
C ARG A 52 7.64 -2.36 -29.62
N SER A 53 7.92 -1.32 -30.41
CA SER A 53 9.05 -0.40 -30.18
C SER A 53 8.95 0.25 -28.80
N ILE A 54 7.78 0.79 -28.44
CA ILE A 54 7.57 1.40 -27.11
C ILE A 54 7.77 0.37 -25.99
N ALA A 55 7.27 -0.87 -26.19
CA ALA A 55 7.47 -1.93 -25.21
C ALA A 55 8.96 -2.30 -25.07
N GLU A 56 9.73 -2.35 -26.17
CA GLU A 56 11.17 -2.60 -26.14
C GLU A 56 11.94 -1.46 -25.47
N ASP A 57 11.61 -0.21 -25.79
CA ASP A 57 12.22 0.98 -25.21
C ASP A 57 12.04 1.05 -23.69
N VAL A 58 10.88 0.60 -23.18
CA VAL A 58 10.62 0.56 -21.74
C VAL A 58 11.22 -0.69 -21.07
N THR A 59 11.19 -1.84 -21.74
CA THR A 59 11.61 -3.11 -21.13
C THR A 59 13.11 -3.31 -21.11
N ASN A 60 13.86 -2.79 -22.09
CA ASN A 60 15.30 -2.97 -22.18
C ASN A 60 16.08 -2.28 -21.04
N PRO A 61 15.82 -1.01 -20.69
CA PRO A 61 16.48 -0.36 -19.55
C PRO A 61 16.22 -1.09 -18.24
N LEU A 62 14.98 -1.56 -18.01
CA LEU A 62 14.61 -2.32 -16.82
C LEU A 62 15.33 -3.68 -16.75
N LYS A 63 15.52 -4.36 -17.89
CA LYS A 63 16.28 -5.61 -17.95
C LYS A 63 17.76 -5.38 -17.60
N GLU A 64 18.36 -4.32 -18.11
CA GLU A 64 19.74 -3.97 -17.78
C GLU A 64 19.91 -3.58 -16.30
N GLU A 65 18.97 -2.80 -15.74
CA GLU A 65 18.98 -2.48 -14.31
C GLU A 65 18.87 -3.74 -13.43
N ILE A 66 17.96 -4.67 -13.77
CA ILE A 66 17.84 -5.96 -13.08
C ILE A 66 19.13 -6.77 -13.18
N LYS A 67 19.83 -6.72 -14.32
CA LYS A 67 21.10 -7.40 -14.53
C LYS A 67 22.19 -6.79 -13.63
N MET A 68 22.35 -5.47 -13.63
CA MET A 68 23.32 -4.77 -12.77
C MET A 68 23.06 -5.06 -11.28
N LEU A 69 21.81 -5.00 -10.82
CA LEU A 69 21.46 -5.30 -9.44
C LEU A 69 21.77 -6.75 -9.05
N LYS A 70 21.63 -7.71 -9.98
CA LYS A 70 22.01 -9.11 -9.74
C LYS A 70 23.52 -9.26 -9.59
N GLU A 71 24.30 -8.58 -10.44
CA GLU A 71 25.76 -8.58 -10.37
C GLU A 71 26.26 -7.95 -9.06
N GLU A 72 25.66 -6.83 -8.64
CA GLU A 72 25.98 -6.16 -7.37
C GLU A 72 25.66 -7.05 -6.15
N VAL A 73 24.46 -7.66 -6.11
CA VAL A 73 24.09 -8.59 -5.02
C VAL A 73 25.03 -9.78 -4.96
N HIS A 74 25.49 -10.28 -6.11
CA HIS A 74 26.47 -11.36 -6.17
C HIS A 74 27.83 -10.92 -5.61
N ALA A 75 28.32 -9.73 -5.99
CA ALA A 75 29.56 -9.17 -5.45
C ALA A 75 29.49 -9.00 -3.93
N LEU A 76 28.39 -8.45 -3.39
CA LEU A 76 28.18 -8.27 -1.95
C LEU A 76 28.17 -9.61 -1.19
N ARG A 77 27.57 -10.66 -1.77
CA ARG A 77 27.62 -12.01 -1.18
C ARG A 77 29.04 -12.54 -1.09
N GLN A 78 29.83 -12.39 -2.16
CA GLN A 78 31.23 -12.81 -2.16
C GLN A 78 32.07 -12.04 -1.12
N THR A 79 31.88 -10.72 -1.01
CA THR A 79 32.56 -9.91 0.01
C THR A 79 32.19 -10.37 1.42
N ASN A 80 30.91 -10.64 1.67
CA ASN A 80 30.44 -11.12 2.97
C ASN A 80 31.03 -12.50 3.32
N ASP A 81 31.10 -13.42 2.36
CA ASP A 81 31.72 -14.74 2.55
C ASP A 81 33.22 -14.61 2.88
N ASN A 82 33.92 -13.67 2.25
CA ASN A 82 35.32 -13.39 2.56
C ASN A 82 35.50 -12.82 3.97
N LEU A 83 34.64 -11.89 4.40
CA LEU A 83 34.67 -11.35 5.76
C LEU A 83 34.42 -12.43 6.81
N VAL A 84 33.45 -13.32 6.58
CA VAL A 84 33.16 -14.44 7.48
C VAL A 84 34.39 -15.36 7.64
N LYS A 85 35.09 -15.67 6.54
CA LYS A 85 36.34 -16.44 6.58
C LYS A 85 37.44 -15.72 7.38
N GLU A 86 37.57 -14.41 7.19
CA GLU A 86 38.55 -13.60 7.94
C GLU A 86 38.27 -13.60 9.45
N PHE A 87 37.00 -13.52 9.86
CA PHE A 87 36.61 -13.59 11.27
C PHE A 87 36.87 -14.98 11.88
N GLN A 88 36.65 -16.06 11.13
CA GLN A 88 36.95 -17.42 11.59
C GLN A 88 38.46 -17.59 11.85
N LEU A 89 39.31 -17.15 10.91
CA LEU A 89 40.77 -17.21 11.07
C LEU A 89 41.28 -16.41 12.28
N LYS A 90 40.74 -15.21 12.52
CA LYS A 90 41.12 -14.39 13.69
C LYS A 90 40.73 -15.05 15.02
N SER A 91 39.59 -15.76 15.06
CA SER A 91 39.14 -16.45 16.27
C SER A 91 40.01 -17.65 16.65
N GLU A 92 40.56 -18.38 15.67
CA GLU A 92 41.46 -19.52 15.92
C GLU A 92 42.81 -19.07 16.49
N ILE A 93 43.33 -17.90 16.09
CA ILE A 93 44.60 -17.36 16.60
C ILE A 93 44.48 -16.97 18.10
N THR A 94 43.32 -16.49 18.54
CA THR A 94 43.14 -16.02 19.92
C THR A 94 43.05 -17.18 20.92
N ILE A 95 42.48 -18.32 20.51
CA ILE A 95 42.33 -19.50 21.39
C ILE A 95 43.69 -20.18 21.67
N ASN A 96 44.67 -20.07 20.77
CA ASN A 96 45.99 -20.65 20.98
C ASN A 96 46.89 -19.83 21.94
N HIS A 97 46.61 -18.54 22.14
CA HIS A 97 47.41 -17.70 23.05
C HIS A 97 46.98 -17.79 24.52
N GLU A 98 45.72 -18.16 24.81
CA GLU A 98 45.25 -18.30 26.21
C GLU A 98 45.68 -19.61 26.88
N ASN A 99 46.19 -20.58 26.12
CA ASN A 99 46.59 -21.89 26.68
C ASN A 99 48.07 -21.96 27.14
N ILE A 100 48.83 -20.85 27.12
CA ILE A 100 50.25 -20.83 27.50
C ILE A 100 50.50 -20.21 28.89
N ASN A 101 49.53 -19.50 29.50
CA ASN A 101 49.76 -18.77 30.76
C ASN A 101 49.17 -19.39 32.04
N THR A 102 48.60 -20.59 32.00
CA THR A 102 47.94 -21.21 33.18
C THR A 102 48.86 -22.09 34.05
N SER A 103 50.19 -21.93 33.97
CA SER A 103 51.16 -22.73 34.75
C SER A 103 52.01 -21.95 35.76
N ARG A 104 51.70 -20.68 36.06
CA ARG A 104 52.38 -19.94 37.13
C ARG A 104 51.38 -19.09 37.90
N ASN A 105 50.88 -19.62 39.01
CA ASN A 105 50.62 -18.89 40.27
C ASN A 105 50.04 -19.86 41.32
N ALA A 106 50.94 -20.66 41.88
CA ALA A 106 50.76 -21.27 43.19
C ALA A 106 51.71 -20.57 44.16
N ILE A 107 51.28 -19.46 44.77
CA ILE A 107 51.90 -18.86 45.96
C ILE A 107 50.76 -18.32 46.84
N ASP A 108 50.31 -19.21 47.72
CA ASP A 108 50.38 -19.10 49.19
C ASP A 108 50.03 -17.78 49.92
N LYS A 109 49.29 -18.00 51.02
CA LYS A 109 49.13 -17.24 52.27
C LYS A 109 48.05 -16.16 52.42
N ASP A 110 47.02 -16.57 53.16
CA ASP A 110 46.65 -16.05 54.49
C ASP A 110 46.87 -14.55 54.73
N SER A 111 45.76 -13.81 54.85
CA SER A 111 45.64 -12.83 55.94
C SER A 111 44.19 -12.40 56.14
N VAL A 112 43.75 -12.58 57.37
CA VAL A 112 42.48 -12.18 57.98
C VAL A 112 42.37 -10.66 58.00
N HIS A 113 41.25 -10.08 57.54
CA HIS A 113 40.64 -8.95 58.25
C HIS A 113 39.12 -8.85 58.03
N LYS A 114 38.45 -8.73 59.17
CA LYS A 114 37.01 -8.71 59.43
C LYS A 114 36.61 -7.25 59.65
N VAL A 115 35.80 -6.66 58.77
CA VAL A 115 34.94 -5.50 59.12
C VAL A 115 33.63 -5.58 58.33
N THR A 116 32.59 -5.25 59.05
CA THR A 116 31.16 -5.44 58.80
C THR A 116 30.44 -4.11 58.50
N TYR A 117 29.33 -4.24 57.76
CA TYR A 117 28.12 -3.39 57.64
C TYR A 117 28.02 -2.26 56.59
N ALA A 118 26.93 -2.40 55.80
CA ALA A 118 26.04 -1.38 55.21
C ALA A 118 26.57 -0.58 54.00
N ASP A 119 25.83 -0.28 52.93
CA ASP A 119 24.49 -0.67 52.47
C ASP A 119 24.40 -0.38 50.94
N LYS A 120 23.44 -1.04 50.31
CA LYS A 120 23.02 -1.11 48.90
C LYS A 120 23.41 0.04 47.94
N LEU A 121 23.99 -0.36 46.80
CA LEU A 121 23.58 0.07 45.44
C LEU A 121 24.42 -0.70 44.40
N ASN A 122 24.04 -1.93 44.07
CA ASN A 122 24.58 -2.60 42.88
C ASN A 122 23.60 -3.62 42.30
N SER A 123 22.76 -3.13 41.39
CA SER A 123 21.81 -3.93 40.62
C SER A 123 22.56 -4.80 39.60
N GLY A 124 22.91 -6.00 40.05
CA GLY A 124 22.67 -7.26 39.35
C GLY A 124 22.96 -7.36 37.85
N LYS A 125 24.22 -7.27 37.43
CA LYS A 125 24.69 -7.94 36.21
C LYS A 125 25.00 -9.39 36.53
N LYS A 126 23.98 -10.25 36.56
CA LYS A 126 24.18 -11.71 36.61
C LYS A 126 24.72 -12.16 35.26
N ALA A 127 25.96 -12.65 35.26
CA ALA A 127 26.53 -13.37 34.14
C ALA A 127 25.65 -14.60 33.86
N VAL A 128 24.91 -14.54 32.76
CA VAL A 128 24.10 -15.66 32.26
C VAL A 128 25.07 -16.74 31.78
N LYS A 129 25.05 -17.89 32.45
CA LYS A 129 25.84 -19.07 32.05
C LYS A 129 25.41 -19.50 30.65
N LYS A 130 26.37 -19.67 29.74
CA LYS A 130 26.15 -20.01 28.31
C LYS A 130 25.37 -21.33 28.08
N GLN A 131 25.13 -22.14 29.10
CA GLN A 131 24.34 -23.37 29.00
C GLN A 131 22.82 -23.13 28.86
N ASP A 132 22.29 -21.95 29.20
CA ASP A 132 20.84 -21.68 29.12
C ASP A 132 20.34 -21.24 27.73
N LEU A 133 21.23 -20.85 26.81
CA LEU A 133 20.84 -20.40 25.47
C LEU A 133 20.32 -21.53 24.56
N ASN A 134 20.86 -22.75 24.70
CA ASN A 134 20.38 -23.89 23.93
C ASN A 134 19.01 -24.38 24.40
N THR A 135 18.73 -24.32 25.71
CA THR A 135 17.43 -24.71 26.28
C THR A 135 16.33 -23.72 25.88
N ALA A 136 16.62 -22.41 25.90
CA ALA A 136 15.70 -21.38 25.41
C ALA A 136 15.41 -21.52 23.91
N ARG A 137 16.40 -21.91 23.10
CA ARG A 137 16.23 -22.15 21.65
C ARG A 137 15.36 -23.38 21.37
N ILE A 138 15.52 -24.47 22.12
CA ILE A 138 14.71 -25.68 21.98
C ILE A 138 13.25 -25.42 22.43
N GLN A 139 13.04 -24.64 23.50
CA GLN A 139 11.69 -24.28 23.95
C GLN A 139 10.99 -23.33 22.96
N ALA A 140 11.70 -22.37 22.37
CA ALA A 140 11.13 -21.48 21.36
C ALA A 140 10.72 -22.22 20.07
N GLN A 141 11.49 -23.22 19.64
CA GLN A 141 11.10 -24.07 18.49
C GLN A 141 9.88 -24.94 18.80
N LYS A 142 9.73 -25.41 20.04
CA LYS A 142 8.59 -26.24 20.46
C LYS A 142 7.26 -25.49 20.49
N ILE A 143 7.28 -24.16 20.71
CA ILE A 143 6.08 -23.30 20.68
C ILE A 143 5.58 -23.10 19.24
N VAL A 144 6.49 -23.04 18.25
CA VAL A 144 6.11 -22.90 16.82
C VAL A 144 5.44 -24.18 16.29
N SER A 145 5.77 -25.36 16.83
CA SER A 145 5.17 -26.63 16.40
C SER A 145 3.82 -26.94 17.04
N LYS A 146 3.42 -26.26 18.12
CA LYS A 146 2.21 -26.60 18.88
C LYS A 146 0.92 -25.90 18.42
N ASN A 147 1.01 -24.92 17.51
CA ASN A 147 -0.16 -24.17 17.02
C ASN A 147 -0.83 -24.79 15.78
N ASN A 148 -0.47 -26.03 15.41
CA ASN A 148 -0.99 -26.68 14.19
C ASN A 148 -1.87 -27.92 14.44
N GLU A 149 -2.17 -28.33 15.69
CA GLU A 149 -2.93 -29.57 15.93
C GLU A 149 -4.37 -29.42 16.43
N ASP A 150 -4.85 -28.22 16.80
CA ASP A 150 -6.17 -28.09 17.45
C ASP A 150 -7.30 -27.50 16.58
N THR A 151 -7.42 -27.92 15.32
CA THR A 151 -8.67 -27.70 14.55
C THR A 151 -8.96 -28.86 13.60
N LEU A 152 -9.41 -29.98 14.17
CA LEU A 152 -10.12 -31.05 13.45
C LEU A 152 -11.33 -31.47 14.26
N THR A 153 -12.52 -30.99 13.87
CA THR A 153 -13.82 -31.69 13.96
C THR A 153 -14.90 -30.83 13.32
N SER A 154 -15.02 -30.92 12.00
CA SER A 154 -16.30 -30.78 11.28
C SER A 154 -16.09 -31.24 9.84
N SER A 155 -16.51 -32.47 9.59
CA SER A 155 -16.60 -33.10 8.29
C SER A 155 -17.54 -32.31 7.39
N ASN A 156 -17.00 -31.61 6.40
CA ASN A 156 -17.76 -31.31 5.19
C ASN A 156 -16.86 -31.56 3.98
N THR A 157 -17.16 -32.64 3.27
CA THR A 157 -16.51 -33.12 2.06
C THR A 157 -16.78 -32.16 0.90
N GLY A 158 -15.99 -31.10 0.83
CA GLY A 158 -15.74 -30.33 -0.37
C GLY A 158 -14.23 -30.19 -0.50
N SER A 159 -13.68 -30.62 -1.64
CA SER A 159 -12.24 -30.60 -1.96
C SER A 159 -11.64 -29.20 -1.78
N SER A 160 -11.23 -28.86 -0.56
CA SER A 160 -10.54 -27.63 -0.22
C SER A 160 -9.06 -27.80 -0.55
N THR A 161 -8.66 -27.28 -1.70
CA THR A 161 -7.24 -27.05 -1.99
C THR A 161 -6.69 -26.13 -0.91
N ASN A 162 -5.79 -26.66 -0.07
CA ASN A 162 -5.05 -25.90 0.92
C ASN A 162 -4.12 -24.91 0.21
N ILE A 163 -4.65 -23.75 -0.18
CA ILE A 163 -3.87 -22.62 -0.67
C ILE A 163 -3.17 -22.03 0.56
N ARG A 164 -1.98 -22.56 0.84
CA ARG A 164 -1.06 -22.00 1.83
C ARG A 164 -0.67 -20.61 1.35
N SER A 165 -1.32 -19.58 1.86
CA SER A 165 -1.00 -18.20 1.52
C SER A 165 0.41 -17.90 2.00
N GLU A 166 1.38 -17.90 1.08
CA GLU A 166 2.73 -17.44 1.36
C GLU A 166 2.66 -15.98 1.81
N ILE A 167 3.01 -15.73 3.06
CA ILE A 167 3.11 -14.38 3.61
C ILE A 167 4.26 -13.69 2.89
N LYS A 168 3.93 -12.90 1.87
CA LYS A 168 4.90 -12.08 1.14
C LYS A 168 5.50 -11.08 2.12
N ARG A 169 6.79 -11.22 2.41
CA ARG A 169 7.52 -10.23 3.22
C ARG A 169 7.59 -8.93 2.42
N TYR A 170 6.87 -7.90 2.88
CA TYR A 170 6.96 -6.56 2.29
C TYR A 170 8.41 -6.06 2.40
N ARG A 171 9.07 -5.88 1.25
CA ARG A 171 10.37 -5.22 1.20
C ARG A 171 10.15 -3.74 1.54
N LYS A 172 10.89 -3.21 2.52
CA LYS A 172 10.89 -1.78 2.80
C LYS A 172 11.49 -1.07 1.58
N SER A 173 10.79 -0.09 1.01
CA SER A 173 11.33 0.77 -0.03
C SER A 173 12.35 1.72 0.60
N ASN A 174 13.53 1.85 -0.01
CA ASN A 174 14.53 2.84 0.38
C ASN A 174 14.10 4.22 -0.14
N ILE A 175 13.14 4.85 0.53
CA ILE A 175 12.69 6.20 0.19
C ILE A 175 13.62 7.21 0.89
N ILE A 176 14.29 8.04 0.10
CA ILE A 176 15.12 9.16 0.59
C ILE A 176 14.22 10.38 0.81
N TYR A 177 14.33 11.03 1.97
CA TYR A 177 13.62 12.27 2.28
C TYR A 177 14.61 13.44 2.34
N GLY A 178 14.33 14.52 1.61
CA GLY A 178 15.09 15.75 1.71
C GLY A 178 14.68 16.55 2.95
N THR A 179 15.68 17.08 3.68
CA THR A 179 15.49 17.92 4.88
C THR A 179 16.06 19.33 4.71
N ALA A 180 16.43 19.73 3.49
CA ALA A 180 17.05 21.01 3.22
C ALA A 180 16.08 22.18 3.46
N GLU A 181 16.57 23.24 4.11
CA GLU A 181 15.85 24.49 4.32
C GLU A 181 15.63 25.24 2.99
N SER A 182 14.60 26.09 2.95
CA SER A 182 13.93 26.62 1.75
C SER A 182 14.73 27.60 0.87
N ASN A 183 16.05 27.61 0.94
CA ASN A 183 16.91 28.51 0.15
C ASN A 183 17.19 27.99 -1.28
N CYS A 184 16.47 26.97 -1.74
CA CYS A 184 16.60 26.43 -3.10
C CYS A 184 15.48 26.93 -4.01
N ASN A 185 15.78 27.12 -5.30
CA ASN A 185 14.78 27.50 -6.32
C ASN A 185 13.75 26.38 -6.61
N ILE A 186 13.84 25.25 -5.93
CA ILE A 186 12.97 24.08 -6.15
C ILE A 186 11.98 24.02 -4.99
N LYS A 187 10.68 24.07 -5.30
CA LYS A 187 9.62 23.93 -4.31
C LYS A 187 9.20 22.46 -4.18
N ALA A 188 9.23 21.94 -2.97
CA ALA A 188 8.66 20.62 -2.69
C ALA A 188 7.13 20.69 -2.74
N VAL A 189 6.49 19.66 -3.29
CA VAL A 189 5.03 19.53 -3.28
C VAL A 189 4.61 18.90 -1.95
N ALA A 190 3.56 19.45 -1.32
CA ALA A 190 2.99 18.87 -0.11
C ALA A 190 2.54 17.43 -0.36
N LYS A 191 2.82 16.53 0.59
CA LYS A 191 2.37 15.14 0.51
C LYS A 191 0.88 15.09 0.83
N TYR A 192 0.11 14.49 -0.07
CA TYR A 192 -1.31 14.22 0.15
C TYR A 192 -1.51 12.75 0.52
N ALA A 193 -2.35 12.52 1.50
CA ALA A 193 -2.91 11.22 1.81
C ALA A 193 -4.31 11.12 1.20
N HIS A 194 -4.71 9.90 0.84
CA HIS A 194 -6.04 9.63 0.30
C HIS A 194 -6.85 8.81 1.30
N LEU A 195 -8.05 9.29 1.60
CA LEU A 195 -9.05 8.58 2.36
C LEU A 195 -10.21 8.22 1.43
N HIS A 196 -10.63 6.97 1.46
CA HIS A 196 -11.84 6.54 0.77
C HIS A 196 -13.00 6.53 1.76
N VAL A 197 -13.95 7.43 1.55
CA VAL A 197 -15.19 7.51 2.32
C VAL A 197 -16.30 6.90 1.47
N TYR A 198 -17.07 5.97 2.04
CA TYR A 198 -18.06 5.18 1.34
C TYR A 198 -19.34 5.07 2.18
N ARG A 199 -20.45 4.63 1.55
CA ARG A 199 -21.79 4.57 2.17
C ARG A 199 -22.31 5.95 2.59
N LEU A 200 -22.10 6.95 1.73
CA LEU A 200 -22.78 8.23 1.86
C LEU A 200 -24.07 8.25 1.03
N ASP A 201 -24.95 9.21 1.29
CA ASP A 201 -26.20 9.38 0.55
C ASP A 201 -25.91 9.43 -0.98
N PRO A 202 -26.61 8.64 -1.81
CA PRO A 202 -26.42 8.65 -3.26
C PRO A 202 -26.62 10.04 -3.90
N LYS A 203 -27.50 10.87 -3.31
CA LYS A 203 -27.82 12.21 -3.79
C LYS A 203 -26.77 13.27 -3.41
N LEU A 204 -25.87 12.94 -2.48
CA LEU A 204 -24.85 13.89 -2.02
C LEU A 204 -23.98 14.36 -3.20
N SER A 205 -23.94 15.67 -3.39
CA SER A 205 -23.12 16.33 -4.40
C SER A 205 -21.68 16.54 -3.91
N LEU A 206 -20.77 16.87 -4.83
CA LEU A 206 -19.37 17.14 -4.48
C LEU A 206 -19.24 18.47 -3.71
N GLU A 207 -20.10 19.45 -4.02
CA GLU A 207 -20.12 20.78 -3.38
C GLU A 207 -20.58 20.68 -1.92
N GLU A 208 -21.66 19.94 -1.64
CA GLU A 208 -22.14 19.73 -0.27
C GLU A 208 -21.09 19.02 0.61
N MET A 209 -20.36 18.07 0.03
CA MET A 209 -19.28 17.38 0.72
C MET A 209 -18.08 18.31 1.00
N ASP A 210 -17.76 19.21 0.07
CA ASP A 210 -16.71 20.22 0.25
C ASP A 210 -17.08 21.22 1.35
N ASP A 211 -18.32 21.70 1.33
CA ASP A 211 -18.86 22.61 2.35
C ASP A 211 -18.91 21.95 3.72
N TYR A 212 -19.27 20.66 3.78
CA TYR A 212 -19.20 19.87 5.00
C TYR A 212 -17.79 19.83 5.57
N LEU A 213 -16.77 19.49 4.77
CA LEU A 213 -15.38 19.44 5.24
C LEU A 213 -14.87 20.82 5.69
N LYS A 214 -15.22 21.88 4.96
CA LYS A 214 -14.92 23.26 5.36
C LYS A 214 -15.55 23.62 6.71
N SER A 215 -16.79 23.19 6.97
CA SER A 215 -17.46 23.42 8.27
C SER A 215 -16.73 22.77 9.45
N GLN A 216 -15.97 21.70 9.18
CA GLN A 216 -15.17 20.98 10.15
C GLN A 216 -13.71 21.50 10.25
N ASN A 217 -13.44 22.69 9.73
CA ASN A 217 -12.09 23.31 9.65
C ASN A 217 -11.08 22.54 8.80
N ILE A 218 -11.52 21.68 7.88
CA ILE A 218 -10.63 20.98 6.95
C ILE A 218 -10.60 21.78 5.64
N SER A 219 -9.62 22.68 5.54
CA SER A 219 -9.36 23.45 4.31
C SER A 219 -8.35 22.74 3.41
N ASN A 220 -8.42 22.96 2.09
CA ASN A 220 -7.54 22.37 1.07
C ASN A 220 -7.70 20.86 0.82
N ALA A 221 -8.86 20.28 1.15
CA ALA A 221 -9.20 18.93 0.69
C ALA A 221 -9.47 18.94 -0.82
N LYS A 222 -8.94 17.96 -1.55
CA LYS A 222 -9.34 17.69 -2.93
C LYS A 222 -10.29 16.51 -2.94
N LEU A 223 -11.50 16.73 -3.45
CA LEU A 223 -12.56 15.73 -3.51
C LEU A 223 -12.74 15.20 -4.93
N GLU A 224 -12.95 13.90 -5.03
CA GLU A 224 -13.28 13.21 -6.26
C GLU A 224 -14.41 12.21 -5.97
N LYS A 225 -15.57 12.35 -6.63
CA LYS A 225 -16.69 11.41 -6.51
C LYS A 225 -16.35 10.15 -7.32
N LEU A 226 -16.30 9.01 -6.65
CA LEU A 226 -15.95 7.74 -7.28
C LEU A 226 -17.20 7.01 -7.78
N PRO A 227 -17.11 6.30 -8.93
CA PRO A 227 -18.21 5.45 -9.40
C PRO A 227 -18.42 4.29 -8.41
N SER A 228 -19.59 4.27 -7.79
CA SER A 228 -19.98 3.22 -6.85
C SER A 228 -20.57 2.03 -7.59
N LYS A 229 -20.43 0.82 -7.00
CA LYS A 229 -21.03 -0.40 -7.58
C LYS A 229 -22.56 -0.34 -7.64
N ARG A 230 -23.17 0.40 -6.70
CA ARG A 230 -24.61 0.61 -6.59
C ARG A 230 -24.91 2.09 -6.36
N PRO A 231 -24.88 2.92 -7.42
CA PRO A 231 -25.02 4.38 -7.30
C PRO A 231 -26.39 4.82 -6.78
N GLU A 232 -27.40 3.95 -6.81
CA GLU A 232 -28.73 4.20 -6.24
C GLU A 232 -28.80 3.98 -4.72
N GLU A 233 -27.94 3.11 -4.17
CA GLU A 233 -27.92 2.80 -2.73
C GLU A 233 -26.95 3.69 -1.97
N TYR A 234 -25.80 4.00 -2.58
CA TYR A 234 -24.76 4.80 -1.92
C TYR A 234 -23.83 5.49 -2.91
N SER A 235 -23.15 6.51 -2.40
CA SER A 235 -22.03 7.16 -3.06
C SER A 235 -20.71 6.93 -2.30
N SER A 236 -19.61 7.09 -3.03
CA SER A 236 -18.23 6.97 -2.55
C SER A 236 -17.42 8.17 -3.00
N PHE A 237 -16.54 8.66 -2.14
CA PHE A 237 -15.68 9.80 -2.39
C PHE A 237 -14.24 9.49 -2.02
N ARG A 238 -13.32 9.94 -2.86
CA ARG A 238 -11.90 10.01 -2.54
C ARG A 238 -11.59 11.40 -2.00
N VAL A 239 -11.21 11.45 -0.74
CA VAL A 239 -10.83 12.68 -0.04
C VAL A 239 -9.31 12.73 0.03
N SER A 240 -8.70 13.69 -0.64
CA SER A 240 -7.24 13.87 -0.63
C SER A 240 -6.87 15.06 0.23
N VAL A 241 -6.14 14.82 1.32
CA VAL A 241 -5.78 15.86 2.32
C VAL A 241 -4.28 15.89 2.55
N PRO A 242 -3.70 17.04 2.94
CA PRO A 242 -2.32 17.11 3.41
C PRO A 242 -2.06 16.08 4.53
N MET A 243 -0.87 15.47 4.51
CA MET A 243 -0.51 14.42 5.48
C MET A 243 -0.61 14.91 6.94
N ASP A 244 -0.39 16.20 7.18
CA ASP A 244 -0.37 16.81 8.51
C ASP A 244 -1.73 16.75 9.21
N ILE A 245 -2.83 16.88 8.45
CA ILE A 245 -4.21 16.86 8.96
C ILE A 245 -4.87 15.47 8.84
N MET A 246 -4.14 14.47 8.35
CA MET A 246 -4.70 13.14 8.06
C MET A 246 -5.26 12.45 9.31
N ASN A 247 -4.64 12.67 10.48
CA ASN A 247 -5.09 12.05 11.72
C ASN A 247 -6.43 12.63 12.20
N ASP A 248 -6.65 13.93 11.99
CA ASP A 248 -7.91 14.60 12.34
C ASP A 248 -9.05 14.12 11.44
N VAL A 249 -8.77 14.00 10.14
CA VAL A 249 -9.71 13.50 9.12
C VAL A 249 -10.08 12.03 9.35
N LYS A 250 -9.19 11.24 9.98
CA LYS A 250 -9.45 9.84 10.35
C LYS A 250 -10.32 9.68 11.61
N ASN A 251 -10.64 10.76 12.32
CA ASN A 251 -11.46 10.66 13.53
C ASN A 251 -12.88 10.21 13.15
N PRO A 252 -13.41 9.09 13.68
CA PRO A 252 -14.75 8.62 13.36
C PRO A 252 -15.85 9.59 13.80
N SER A 253 -15.57 10.48 14.75
CA SER A 253 -16.53 11.50 15.21
C SER A 253 -16.77 12.61 14.19
N LEU A 254 -15.84 12.76 13.23
CA LEU A 254 -15.95 13.72 12.13
C LEU A 254 -17.00 13.31 11.10
N TRP A 255 -17.27 12.01 10.95
CA TRP A 255 -18.09 11.49 9.87
C TRP A 255 -19.54 11.27 10.33
N PRO A 256 -20.54 11.56 9.46
CA PRO A 256 -21.93 11.33 9.81
C PRO A 256 -22.17 9.83 10.03
N LYS A 257 -23.00 9.50 11.02
CA LYS A 257 -23.49 8.15 11.24
C LYS A 257 -24.78 7.95 10.47
N ASP A 258 -25.01 6.72 10.03
CA ASP A 258 -26.27 6.28 9.42
C ASP A 258 -27.42 6.61 10.38
N VAL A 259 -28.41 7.39 9.94
CA VAL A 259 -29.60 7.79 10.71
C VAL A 259 -30.80 6.99 10.23
#